data_AF-A0A7S9CTC0-F1
#
_entry.id   AF-A0A7S9CTC0-F1
#
_cell.length_a   1.000
_cell.length_b   1.000
_cell.length_c   1.000
_cell.angle_alpha   90.00
_cell.angle_beta   90.00
_cell.angle_gamma   90.00
#
_symmetry.space_group_name_H-M   'P 1'
#
loop_
_entity.id
_entity.type
_entity.pdbx_description
1 polymer ?
#
loop_
_entity_poly.entity_id
_entity_poly.type
_entity_poly.pdbx_seq_one_letter_code
_entity_poly.pdbx_strand_id
1 'polypeptide(L)' 'MTAKRPEPSPSSLARAHRQRIAAEEGARAIAEVERDGIAVRKNMARLRALREARDAEAADATPVPQPAATKAKRAKRIVR' A
#
# COMPACT_ATOMS: atom_id res chain seq x y z
N MET A 1 23.63 8.46 -50.75
CA MET A 1 23.69 7.00 -50.52
C MET A 1 23.14 6.72 -49.13
N THR A 2 21.89 6.25 -49.02
CA THR A 2 21.23 5.97 -47.74
C THR A 2 21.56 4.55 -47.31
N ALA A 3 22.42 4.37 -46.31
CA ALA A 3 22.78 3.05 -45.80
C ALA A 3 21.59 2.39 -45.09
N LYS A 4 21.25 1.15 -45.46
CA LYS A 4 20.22 0.35 -44.79
C LYS A 4 20.72 -0.04 -43.39
N ARG A 5 19.90 0.19 -42.36
CA ARG A 5 20.24 -0.18 -40.98
C ARG A 5 20.35 -1.71 -40.88
N PRO A 6 21.42 -2.25 -40.26
CA PRO A 6 21.56 -3.71 -40.09
C PRO A 6 20.45 -4.25 -39.20
N GLU A 7 19.95 -5.44 -39.53
CA GLU A 7 18.94 -6.11 -38.71
C GLU A 7 19.49 -6.44 -37.31
N PRO A 8 18.66 -6.27 -36.27
CA PRO A 8 19.09 -6.53 -34.90
C PRO A 8 19.39 -8.02 -34.69
N SER A 9 20.49 -8.31 -34.00
CA SER A 9 20.85 -9.68 -33.65
C SER A 9 19.80 -10.33 -32.73
N PRO A 10 19.69 -11.67 -32.69
CA PRO A 10 18.78 -12.37 -31.79
C PRO A 10 18.98 -12.01 -30.31
N SER A 11 20.22 -11.77 -29.89
CA SER A 11 20.54 -11.33 -28.53
C SER A 11 20.05 -9.91 -28.24
N SER A 12 20.08 -9.01 -29.23
CA SER A 12 19.53 -7.66 -29.14
C SER A 12 18.00 -7.69 -28.95
N LEU A 13 17.30 -8.52 -29.73
CA LEU A 13 15.86 -8.71 -29.59
C LEU A 13 15.47 -9.29 -28.22
N ALA A 14 16.22 -10.29 -27.74
CA ALA A 14 15.99 -10.87 -26.40
C ALA A 14 16.22 -9.84 -25.28
N ARG A 15 17.23 -8.98 -25.40
CA ARG A 15 17.45 -7.87 -24.46
C ARG A 15 16.31 -6.86 -24.50
N ALA A 16 15.88 -6.44 -25.69
CA ALA A 16 14.78 -5.49 -25.87
C ALA A 16 13.48 -6.03 -25.27
N HIS A 17 13.20 -7.33 -25.45
CA HIS A 17 12.04 -7.98 -24.86
C HIS A 17 12.08 -7.97 -23.32
N ARG A 18 13.23 -8.30 -22.71
CA ARG A 18 13.38 -8.23 -21.24
C ARG A 18 13.22 -6.81 -20.71
N GLN A 19 13.78 -5.81 -21.41
CA GLN A 19 13.62 -4.40 -21.02
C GLN A 19 12.15 -3.96 -21.08
N ARG A 20 11.42 -4.40 -22.11
CA ARG A 20 10.00 -4.12 -22.24
C ARG A 20 9.19 -4.71 -21.09
N ILE A 21 9.42 -5.98 -20.75
CA ILE A 21 8.76 -6.62 -19.60
C ILE A 21 9.08 -5.87 -18.31
N ALA A 22 10.36 -5.56 -18.05
CA ALA A 22 10.76 -4.84 -16.85
C ALA A 22 10.11 -3.45 -16.75
N ALA A 23 9.95 -2.75 -17.88
CA ALA A 23 9.24 -1.46 -17.92
C ALA A 23 7.75 -1.61 -17.63
N GLU A 24 7.09 -2.62 -18.23
CA GLU A 24 5.67 -2.91 -17.98
C GLU A 24 5.42 -3.30 -16.51
N GLU A 25 6.28 -4.13 -15.93
CA GLU A 25 6.20 -4.53 -14.52
C GLU A 25 6.48 -3.37 -13.58
N GLY A 26 7.48 -2.53 -13.89
CA GLY A 26 7.76 -1.31 -13.13
C GLY A 26 6.58 -0.35 -13.11
N ALA A 27 5.93 -0.13 -14.27
CA ALA A 27 4.73 0.70 -14.35
C ALA A 27 3.56 0.12 -13.53
N ARG A 28 3.37 -1.20 -13.54
CA ARG A 28 2.34 -1.87 -12.73
C ARG A 28 2.60 -1.73 -11.23
N ALA A 29 3.85 -1.87 -10.79
CA ALA A 29 4.23 -1.75 -9.39
C ALA A 29 3.96 -0.33 -8.85
N ILE A 30 4.30 0.70 -9.62
CA ILE A 30 4.01 2.09 -9.26
C ILE A 30 2.48 2.30 -9.13
N ALA A 31 1.71 1.82 -10.11
CA ALA A 31 0.26 1.95 -10.09
C ALA A 31 -0.41 1.20 -8.90
N GLU A 32 0.19 0.12 -8.40
CA GLU A 32 -0.27 -0.57 -7.20
C GLU A 32 -0.02 0.25 -5.94
N VAL A 33 1.20 0.77 -5.76
CA VAL A 33 1.54 1.64 -4.63
C VAL A 33 0.65 2.88 -4.57
N GLU A 34 0.35 3.49 -5.72
CA GLU A 34 -0.57 4.63 -5.80
C GLU A 34 -1.99 4.27 -5.37
N ARG A 35 -2.51 3.13 -5.84
CA ARG A 35 -3.85 2.61 -5.47
C ARG A 35 -3.93 2.35 -3.97
N ASP A 36 -2.91 1.71 -3.40
CA ASP A 36 -2.84 1.42 -1.97
C ASP A 36 -2.77 2.71 -1.14
N GLY A 37 -1.96 3.68 -1.57
CA GLY A 37 -1.90 4.99 -0.95
C GLY A 37 -3.26 5.70 -0.93
N ILE A 38 -4.02 5.63 -2.03
CA ILE A 38 -5.39 6.16 -2.10
C ILE A 38 -6.32 5.41 -1.13
N ALA A 39 -6.24 4.08 -1.09
CA ALA A 39 -7.07 3.25 -0.23
C ALA A 39 -6.84 3.58 1.26
N VAL A 40 -5.57 3.71 1.68
CA VAL A 40 -5.21 4.12 3.04
C VAL A 40 -5.76 5.50 3.38
N ARG A 41 -5.61 6.50 2.50
CA ARG A 41 -6.16 7.85 2.73
C ARG A 41 -7.67 7.84 2.91
N LYS A 42 -8.39 7.10 2.07
CA LYS A 42 -9.85 6.93 2.17
C LYS A 42 -10.25 6.25 3.48
N ASN A 43 -9.54 5.19 3.87
CA ASN A 43 -9.79 4.48 5.12
C ASN A 43 -9.57 5.39 6.34
N MET A 44 -8.47 6.15 6.34
CA MET A 44 -8.16 7.11 7.41
C MET A 44 -9.21 8.21 7.52
N ALA A 45 -9.72 8.73 6.39
CA ALA A 45 -10.82 9.69 6.39
C ALA A 45 -12.09 9.08 6.99
N ARG A 46 -12.44 7.85 6.60
CA ARG A 46 -13.57 7.12 7.18
C ARG A 46 -13.40 6.90 8.69
N LEU A 47 -12.22 6.49 9.15
CA LEU A 47 -11.95 6.27 10.57
C LEU A 47 -12.03 7.57 11.38
N ARG A 48 -11.60 8.70 10.81
CA ARG A 48 -11.78 10.02 11.45
C ARG A 48 -13.26 10.35 11.60
N ALA A 49 -14.04 10.24 10.53
CA ALA A 49 -15.48 10.50 10.57
C ALA A 49 -16.21 9.59 11.59
N LEU A 50 -15.81 8.31 11.69
CA LEU A 50 -16.37 7.40 12.69
C LEU A 50 -15.99 7.81 14.12
N ARG A 51 -14.77 8.30 14.36
CA ARG A 51 -14.36 8.80 15.68
C ARG A 51 -15.14 10.06 16.05
N GLU A 52 -15.22 11.01 15.15
CA GLU A 52 -15.99 12.25 15.35
C GLU A 52 -17.46 11.95 15.66
N ALA A 53 -18.07 11.01 14.93
CA ALA A 53 -19.44 10.58 15.22
C ALA A 53 -19.57 9.91 16.60
N ARG A 54 -18.60 9.07 16.99
CA ARG A 54 -18.58 8.43 18.33
C ARG A 54 -18.36 9.43 19.45
N ASP A 55 -17.49 10.41 19.25
CA ASP A 55 -17.22 11.47 20.22
C ASP A 55 -18.44 12.39 20.38
N ALA A 56 -19.18 12.66 19.29
CA ALA A 56 -20.46 13.37 19.34
C ALA A 56 -21.52 12.57 20.13
N GLU A 57 -21.70 11.29 19.81
CA GLU A 57 -22.60 10.39 20.57
C GLU A 57 -22.22 10.31 22.06
N ALA A 58 -20.92 10.28 22.37
CA ALA A 58 -20.41 10.23 23.73
C ALA A 58 -20.47 11.59 24.46
N ALA A 59 -20.52 12.70 23.75
CA ALA A 59 -20.77 14.02 24.32
C ALA A 59 -22.25 14.20 24.68
N ASP A 60 -23.15 13.62 23.88
CA ASP A 60 -24.59 13.60 24.15
C ASP A 60 -24.98 12.58 25.25
N ALA A 61 -24.18 11.53 25.44
CA ALA A 61 -24.34 10.58 26.54
C ALA A 61 -23.55 11.03 27.78
N THR A 62 -24.21 11.18 28.93
CA THR A 62 -23.54 11.39 30.24
C THR A 62 -22.36 10.41 30.43
N PRO A 63 -21.17 10.87 30.87
CA PRO A 63 -19.96 10.06 30.84
C PRO A 63 -20.07 8.87 31.81
N VAL A 64 -20.20 7.67 31.24
CA VAL A 64 -20.04 6.41 31.98
C VAL A 64 -18.55 6.08 32.01
N PRO A 65 -17.94 5.86 33.19
CA PRO A 65 -16.50 5.63 33.29
C PRO A 65 -16.10 4.37 32.51
N GLN A 66 -15.25 4.52 31.49
CA GLN A 66 -14.72 3.40 30.72
C GLN A 66 -13.67 2.63 31.55
N PRO A 67 -13.74 1.28 31.64
CA PRO A 67 -12.75 0.51 32.38
C PRO A 67 -11.39 0.58 31.67
N ALA A 68 -10.35 0.95 32.41
CA ALA A 68 -8.99 1.09 31.90
C ALA A 68 -8.50 -0.19 31.20
N ALA A 69 -8.10 -0.08 29.94
CA ALA A 69 -7.55 -1.19 29.18
C ALA A 69 -6.28 -1.76 29.87
N THR A 70 -6.38 -2.97 30.41
CA THR A 70 -5.26 -3.65 31.05
C THR A 70 -4.21 -4.03 30.01
N LYS A 71 -2.98 -3.51 30.15
CA LYS A 71 -1.85 -3.83 29.28
C LYS A 71 -1.55 -5.34 29.35
N ALA A 72 -1.81 -6.08 28.28
CA ALA A 72 -1.48 -7.50 28.19
C ALA A 72 0.05 -7.70 28.24
N LYS A 73 0.54 -8.48 29.20
CA LYS A 73 1.97 -8.80 29.34
C LYS A 73 2.39 -9.74 28.20
N ARG A 74 3.42 -9.35 27.43
CA ARG A 74 4.06 -10.18 26.39
C ARG A 74 4.61 -11.48 26.98
N ALA A 75 4.09 -12.63 26.54
CA ALA A 75 4.67 -13.93 26.85
C ALA A 75 6.04 -14.08 26.17
N LYS A 76 7.10 -14.35 26.95
CA LYS A 76 8.43 -14.66 26.42
C LYS A 76 8.42 -16.08 25.85
N ARG A 77 8.70 -16.22 24.56
CA ARG A 77 8.86 -17.52 23.89
C ARG A 77 10.13 -18.20 24.39
N ILE A 78 9.98 -19.29 25.14
CA ILE A 78 11.09 -20.19 25.46
C ILE A 78 11.42 -20.97 24.20
N VAL A 79 12.64 -20.79 23.68
CA VAL A 79 13.23 -21.66 22.67
C VAL A 79 13.86 -22.82 23.43
N ARG A 80 13.49 -24.04 23.08
CA ARG A 80 14.07 -25.28 23.61
C ARG A 80 14.98 -25.88 22.55
#